data_AF-A0A2T0PWB8-F1
#
_entry.id   AF-A0A2T0PWB8-F1
#
_cell.length_a   1.000
_cell.length_b   1.000
_cell.length_c   1.000
_cell.angle_alpha   90.00
_cell.angle_beta   90.00
_cell.angle_gamma   90.00
#
_symmetry.space_group_name_H-M   'P 1'
#
loop_
_entity.id
_entity.type
_entity.pdbx_description
1 polymer ?
#
loop_
_entity_poly.entity_id
_entity_poly.type
_entity_poly.pdbx_seq_one_letter_code
_entity_poly.pdbx_strand_id
1 'polypeptide(L)'
;MPKASPSTAFGIFERVVVSLYDGGVLSPAVLERVIGAFAQADADWHGTPRVRSVDGRSLHEIVVHTMLPGDDQQSASTSFMTVVEHIAETALSAGAASETAREAEPRRAKTRKPADANEESAADELLAQLSGSAPSAKRRRSNKADTPAGSSTFNPFLNAALPRTKKS
;
A
#
# COMPACT_ATOMS: atom_id res chain seq x y z
N MET A 1 21.09 27.73 26.13
CA MET A 1 21.02 27.32 24.72
C MET A 1 20.83 25.80 24.67
N PRO A 2 19.79 25.27 24.01
CA PRO A 2 19.62 23.83 23.91
C PRO A 2 20.71 23.26 22.98
N LYS A 3 21.52 22.33 23.50
CA LYS A 3 22.52 21.58 22.74
C LYS A 3 21.79 20.59 21.84
N ALA A 4 21.75 20.86 20.53
CA ALA A 4 21.33 19.86 19.55
C ALA A 4 22.40 18.77 19.50
N SER A 5 22.12 17.61 20.10
CA SER A 5 22.92 16.40 19.90
C SER A 5 23.04 16.09 18.40
N PRO A 6 24.14 15.45 17.96
CA PRO A 6 24.28 15.03 16.57
C PRO A 6 23.03 14.27 16.15
N SER A 7 22.43 14.68 15.04
CA SER A 7 21.15 14.15 14.59
C SER A 7 21.34 12.70 14.20
N THR A 8 20.99 11.77 15.10
CA THR A 8 20.91 10.34 14.80
C THR A 8 20.02 10.14 13.57
N ALA A 9 20.29 9.13 12.73
CA ALA A 9 19.49 8.82 11.55
C ALA A 9 17.98 8.77 11.87
N PHE A 10 17.63 8.22 13.03
CA PHE A 10 16.27 8.22 13.58
C PHE A 10 15.68 9.63 13.76
N GLY A 11 16.44 10.59 14.30
CA GLY A 11 15.96 11.98 14.48
C GLY A 11 15.80 12.73 13.16
N ILE A 12 16.54 12.34 12.11
CA ILE A 12 16.33 12.85 10.75
C ILE A 12 15.07 12.23 10.15
N PHE A 13 14.96 10.91 10.22
CA PHE A 13 13.77 10.16 9.79
C PHE A 13 12.49 10.73 10.41
N GLU A 14 12.50 10.95 11.73
CA GLU A 14 11.38 11.52 12.48
C GLU A 14 10.94 12.87 11.88
N ARG A 15 11.87 13.82 11.68
CA ARG A 15 11.54 15.12 11.10
C ARG A 15 11.01 15.01 9.68
N VAL A 16 11.59 14.12 8.87
CA VAL A 16 11.17 13.91 7.48
C VAL A 16 9.74 13.39 7.45
N VAL A 17 9.43 12.34 8.20
CA VAL A 17 8.08 11.75 8.25
C VAL A 17 7.06 12.76 8.76
N VAL A 18 7.36 13.49 9.85
CA VAL A 18 6.46 14.52 10.38
C VAL A 18 6.23 15.63 9.35
N SER A 19 7.28 16.13 8.68
CA SER A 19 7.14 17.19 7.68
C SER A 19 6.33 16.76 6.45
N LEU A 20 6.46 15.49 6.02
CA LEU A 20 5.66 14.93 4.93
C LEU A 20 4.20 14.76 5.32
N TYR A 21 3.94 14.39 6.58
CA TYR A 21 2.60 14.26 7.14
C TYR A 21 1.91 15.63 7.23
N ASP A 22 2.59 16.62 7.83
CA ASP A 22 2.09 18.00 7.94
C ASP A 22 1.88 18.64 6.56
N GLY A 23 2.72 18.27 5.59
CA GLY A 23 2.59 18.70 4.20
C GLY A 23 1.50 17.98 3.40
N GLY A 24 0.82 16.98 3.97
CA GLY A 24 -0.24 16.21 3.30
C GLY A 24 0.25 15.33 2.14
N VAL A 25 1.55 15.05 2.06
CA VAL A 25 2.17 14.24 0.99
C VAL A 25 2.58 12.84 1.46
N LEU A 26 2.38 12.53 2.75
CA LEU A 26 2.66 11.21 3.31
C LEU A 26 1.59 10.20 2.91
N SER A 27 1.88 9.42 1.87
CA SER A 27 1.12 8.22 1.49
C SER A 27 1.86 6.94 1.92
N PRO A 28 1.18 5.78 2.01
CA PRO A 28 1.81 4.51 2.38
C PRO A 28 3.07 4.20 1.54
N ALA A 29 2.98 4.36 0.21
CA ALA A 29 4.09 4.11 -0.70
C ALA A 29 5.26 5.10 -0.54
N VAL A 30 5.02 6.32 -0.05
CA VAL A 30 6.09 7.27 0.26
C VAL A 30 6.78 6.84 1.55
N LEU A 31 5.99 6.48 2.56
CA LEU A 31 6.50 6.05 3.85
C LEU A 31 7.38 4.79 3.73
N GLU A 32 6.97 3.80 2.93
CA GLU A 32 7.76 2.61 2.63
C GLU A 32 9.14 2.94 2.06
N ARG A 33 9.21 3.87 1.10
CA ARG A 33 10.48 4.30 0.49
C ARG A 33 11.37 5.02 1.49
N VAL A 34 10.78 5.87 2.34
CA VAL A 34 11.52 6.57 3.39
C VAL A 34 12.06 5.56 4.40
N ILE A 35 11.23 4.65 4.93
CA ILE A 35 11.67 3.60 5.85
C ILE A 35 12.78 2.75 5.21
N GLY A 36 12.60 2.31 3.97
CA GLY A 36 13.60 1.51 3.24
C GLY A 36 14.94 2.23 3.07
N ALA A 37 14.93 3.54 2.78
CA ALA A 37 16.15 4.33 2.66
C ALA A 37 16.89 4.47 4.01
N PHE A 38 16.16 4.65 5.11
CA PHE A 38 16.74 4.77 6.45
C PHE A 38 17.11 3.41 7.07
N ALA A 39 16.50 2.31 6.63
CA ALA A 39 16.89 0.96 7.00
C ALA A 39 18.29 0.61 6.49
N GLN A 40 18.65 1.06 5.28
CA GLN A 40 20.01 0.91 4.75
C GLN A 40 21.05 1.75 5.50
N ALA A 41 20.61 2.78 6.23
CA ALA A 41 21.47 3.68 7.01
C ALA A 41 21.60 3.27 8.49
N ASP A 42 21.13 2.06 8.85
CA ASP A 42 21.19 1.48 10.20
C ASP A 42 20.58 2.40 11.27
N ALA A 43 19.38 2.92 10.99
CA ALA A 43 18.66 3.77 11.92
C ALA A 43 18.15 2.99 13.14
N ASP A 44 18.42 3.49 14.35
CA ASP A 44 17.87 2.94 15.59
C ASP A 44 16.37 3.26 15.71
N TRP A 45 15.54 2.28 15.38
CA TRP A 45 14.08 2.40 15.39
C TRP A 45 13.47 2.43 16.81
N HIS A 46 14.21 2.01 17.84
CA HIS A 46 13.77 2.04 19.23
C HIS A 46 13.91 3.42 19.88
N GLY A 47 14.35 4.42 19.11
CA GLY A 47 14.45 5.80 19.54
C GLY A 47 13.12 6.34 20.10
N THR A 48 13.19 7.13 21.16
CA THR A 48 12.02 7.83 21.68
C THR A 48 11.69 9.03 20.78
N PRO A 49 10.48 9.11 20.20
CA PRO A 49 10.09 10.24 19.36
C PRO A 49 10.02 11.52 20.20
N ARG A 50 10.64 12.58 19.70
CA ARG A 50 10.73 13.90 20.35
C ARG A 50 9.92 14.97 19.62
N VAL A 51 9.68 14.78 18.33
CA VAL A 51 8.95 15.72 17.47
C VAL A 51 7.50 15.28 17.39
N ARG A 52 6.60 16.25 17.37
CA ARG A 52 5.17 16.05 17.16
C ARG A 52 4.72 16.83 15.93
N SER A 53 3.74 16.27 15.23
CA SER A 53 3.04 16.90 14.11
C SER A 53 2.18 18.09 14.58
N VAL A 54 1.70 18.90 13.65
CA VAL A 54 0.80 20.04 13.90
C VAL A 54 -0.51 19.60 14.57
N ASP A 55 -0.98 18.38 14.30
CA ASP A 55 -2.15 17.78 14.94
C ASP A 55 -1.85 17.10 16.29
N GLY A 56 -0.61 17.21 16.77
CA GLY A 56 -0.17 16.66 18.07
C GLY A 56 0.24 15.19 18.05
N ARG A 57 0.12 14.50 16.90
CA ARG A 57 0.50 13.09 16.76
C ARG A 57 2.02 12.90 16.82
N SER A 58 2.42 11.81 17.45
CA SER A 58 3.79 11.31 17.48
C SER A 58 4.13 10.55 16.19
N LEU A 59 5.43 10.33 15.95
CA LEU A 59 5.90 9.53 14.82
C LEU A 59 5.22 8.16 14.72
N HIS A 60 5.08 7.45 15.86
CA HIS A 60 4.48 6.12 15.90
C HIS A 60 3.02 6.16 15.47
N GLU A 61 2.24 7.12 15.96
CA GLU A 61 0.84 7.28 15.60
C GLU A 61 0.67 7.66 14.12
N ILE A 62 1.54 8.52 13.59
CA ILE A 62 1.53 8.89 12.17
C ILE A 62 1.75 7.65 11.29
N VAL A 63 2.80 6.88 11.57
CA VAL A 63 3.14 5.69 10.77
C VAL A 63 2.04 4.63 10.85
N VAL A 64 1.53 4.35 12.05
CA VAL A 64 0.44 3.38 12.23
C VAL A 64 -0.83 3.86 11.53
N HIS A 65 -1.21 5.13 11.68
CA HIS A 65 -2.39 5.65 11.00
C HIS A 65 -2.27 5.61 9.48
N THR A 66 -1.07 5.82 8.93
CA THR A 66 -0.84 5.76 7.48
C THR A 66 -0.82 4.32 6.96
N MET A 67 -0.20 3.37 7.66
CA MET A 67 -0.01 2.00 7.17
C MET A 67 -1.11 1.03 7.61
N LEU A 68 -1.77 1.29 8.73
CA LEU A 68 -2.78 0.43 9.37
C LEU A 68 -4.06 1.23 9.64
N PRO A 69 -4.79 1.65 8.59
CA PRO A 69 -6.02 2.43 8.78
C PRO A 69 -7.11 1.56 9.42
N GLY A 70 -7.64 2.01 10.57
CA GLY A 70 -8.76 1.35 11.27
C GLY A 70 -8.37 0.45 12.43
N ASP A 71 -7.08 0.35 12.76
CA ASP A 71 -6.62 -0.37 13.95
C ASP A 71 -6.73 0.51 15.20
N ASP A 72 -7.18 -0.08 16.32
CA ASP A 72 -7.27 0.63 17.58
C ASP A 72 -5.84 0.88 18.09
N GLN A 73 -5.40 2.13 18.10
CA GLN A 73 -4.02 2.58 18.38
C GLN A 73 -3.50 2.26 19.80
N GLN A 74 -4.09 1.28 20.52
CA GLN A 74 -3.79 0.92 21.91
C GLN A 74 -2.29 0.68 22.17
N SER A 75 -1.53 0.23 21.16
CA SER A 75 -0.07 0.26 21.22
C SER A 75 0.55 0.71 19.89
N ALA A 76 0.40 2.00 19.58
CA ALA A 76 1.02 2.60 18.39
C ALA A 76 2.53 2.31 18.29
N SER A 77 3.24 2.23 19.43
CA SER A 77 4.68 1.91 19.45
C SER A 77 4.97 0.47 19.03
N THR A 78 4.16 -0.51 19.45
CA THR A 78 4.34 -1.92 19.05
C THR A 78 4.01 -2.09 17.57
N SER A 79 2.87 -1.56 17.13
CA SER A 79 2.46 -1.65 15.73
C SER A 79 3.46 -0.93 14.80
N PHE A 80 4.02 0.20 15.24
CA PHE A 80 5.09 0.88 14.54
C PHE A 80 6.31 -0.01 14.33
N MET A 81 6.79 -0.71 15.38
CA MET A 81 7.92 -1.64 15.26
C MET A 81 7.64 -2.74 14.24
N THR A 82 6.46 -3.37 14.29
CA THR A 82 6.09 -4.43 13.34
C THR A 82 6.06 -3.93 11.89
N VAL A 83 5.53 -2.73 11.65
CA VAL A 83 5.49 -2.12 10.31
C VAL A 83 6.90 -1.83 9.80
N VAL A 84 7.75 -1.21 10.63
CA VAL A 84 9.12 -0.84 10.26
C VAL A 84 9.96 -2.08 10.01
N GLU A 85 9.87 -3.11 10.86
CA GLU A 85 10.59 -4.37 10.71
C GLU A 85 10.23 -5.05 9.38
N HIS A 86 8.92 -5.17 9.09
CA HIS A 86 8.45 -5.77 7.84
C HIS A 86 8.97 -5.03 6.59
N ILE A 87 8.92 -3.69 6.60
CA ILE A 87 9.36 -2.88 5.46
C ILE A 87 10.89 -2.89 5.34
N ALA A 88 11.62 -2.81 6.47
CA ALA A 88 13.08 -2.84 6.49
C ALA A 88 13.61 -4.18 5.97
N GLU A 89 13.02 -5.30 6.40
CA GLU A 89 13.36 -6.64 5.92
C GLU A 89 13.12 -6.77 4.40
N THR A 90 11.98 -6.27 3.93
CA THR A 90 11.63 -6.26 2.50
C THR A 90 12.60 -5.39 1.69
N ALA A 91 12.98 -4.21 2.21
CA ALA A 91 13.88 -3.28 1.56
C ALA A 91 15.31 -3.80 1.46
N LEU A 92 15.82 -4.48 2.50
CA LEU A 92 17.13 -5.11 2.50
C LEU A 92 17.18 -6.29 1.52
N SER A 93 16.12 -7.10 1.47
CA SER A 93 15.98 -8.22 0.53
C SER A 93 15.92 -7.76 -0.94
N ALA A 94 15.21 -6.67 -1.21
CA ALA A 94 15.15 -6.06 -2.55
C ALA A 94 16.48 -5.39 -2.96
N GLY A 95 17.21 -4.80 -2.00
CA GLY A 95 18.55 -4.25 -2.22
C GLY A 95 19.58 -5.32 -2.61
N ALA A 96 19.56 -6.47 -1.95
CA ALA A 96 20.43 -7.61 -2.27
C ALA A 96 20.17 -8.20 -3.67
N ALA A 97 18.90 -8.22 -4.10
CA ALA A 97 18.53 -8.59 -5.47
C ALA A 97 18.96 -7.54 -6.52
N SER A 98 19.14 -6.28 -6.12
CA SER A 98 19.58 -5.20 -7.02
C SER A 98 21.11 -5.04 -7.08
N GLU A 99 21.86 -5.41 -6.03
CA GLU A 99 23.33 -5.40 -6.06
C GLU A 99 23.89 -6.45 -7.02
N THR A 100 23.23 -7.60 -7.15
CA THR A 100 23.58 -8.62 -8.15
C THR A 100 23.20 -8.24 -9.59
N ALA A 101 22.48 -7.13 -9.78
CA ALA A 101 22.06 -6.64 -11.11
C ALA A 101 22.90 -5.44 -11.62
N ARG A 102 23.86 -4.91 -10.84
CA ARG A 102 24.69 -3.76 -11.26
C ARG A 102 26.00 -4.12 -11.95
N GLU A 103 26.30 -5.41 -12.13
CA GLU A 103 27.42 -5.89 -12.95
C GLU A 103 26.93 -6.84 -14.06
N ALA A 104 26.05 -6.37 -14.93
CA ALA A 104 25.74 -7.08 -16.17
C ALA A 104 25.36 -6.09 -17.29
N GLU A 105 26.33 -5.82 -18.16
CA GLU A 105 26.12 -5.21 -19.48
C GLU A 105 25.03 -5.96 -20.29
N PRO A 106 24.36 -5.29 -21.25
CA PRO A 106 23.11 -5.78 -21.82
C PRO A 106 23.38 -6.82 -22.91
N ARG A 107 23.08 -8.09 -22.65
CA ARG A 107 23.01 -9.12 -23.70
C ARG A 107 21.57 -9.42 -24.11
N ARG A 108 21.28 -9.04 -25.35
CA ARG A 108 20.11 -9.42 -26.16
C ARG A 108 19.77 -10.92 -26.06
N ALA A 109 18.49 -11.16 -25.78
CA ALA A 109 17.61 -12.23 -26.25
C ALA A 109 18.16 -13.67 -26.40
N LYS A 110 17.57 -14.61 -25.65
CA LYS A 110 16.88 -15.78 -26.25
C LYS A 110 16.02 -16.54 -25.24
N THR A 111 14.78 -16.78 -25.68
CA THR A 111 13.77 -17.73 -25.22
C THR A 111 14.35 -19.12 -24.93
N ARG A 112 13.91 -19.75 -23.82
CA ARG A 112 13.70 -21.20 -23.65
C ARG A 112 13.07 -21.53 -22.27
N LYS A 113 11.76 -21.83 -22.27
CA LYS A 113 11.12 -22.89 -21.44
C LYS A 113 10.92 -24.10 -22.40
N PRO A 114 10.62 -25.34 -21.97
CA PRO A 114 9.94 -25.81 -20.73
C PRO A 114 10.70 -27.02 -20.10
N ALA A 115 10.29 -27.80 -19.08
CA ALA A 115 9.17 -27.97 -18.15
C ALA A 115 9.67 -28.91 -17.02
N ASP A 116 9.08 -28.84 -15.83
CA ASP A 116 8.67 -29.96 -14.93
C ASP A 116 8.29 -29.33 -13.57
N ALA A 117 7.02 -29.01 -13.28
CA ALA A 117 5.91 -29.90 -12.92
C ALA A 117 6.12 -30.61 -11.55
N ASN A 118 5.68 -29.97 -10.46
CA ASN A 118 4.83 -30.61 -9.42
C ASN A 118 4.39 -29.65 -8.26
N GLU A 119 3.92 -28.43 -8.51
CA GLU A 119 3.21 -27.63 -7.47
C GLU A 119 2.03 -26.78 -8.00
N GLU A 120 1.84 -26.71 -9.34
CA GLU A 120 0.83 -25.85 -9.98
C GLU A 120 -0.62 -26.34 -9.83
N SER A 121 -0.84 -27.61 -9.47
CA SER A 121 -2.21 -28.17 -9.43
C SER A 121 -3.06 -27.61 -8.28
N ALA A 122 -2.45 -27.14 -7.19
CA ALA A 122 -3.18 -26.53 -6.08
C ALA A 122 -3.53 -25.06 -6.36
N ALA A 123 -2.64 -24.34 -7.08
CA ALA A 123 -2.85 -22.94 -7.42
C ALA A 123 -3.98 -22.78 -8.46
N ASP A 124 -4.05 -23.67 -9.45
CA ASP A 124 -5.12 -23.65 -10.46
C ASP A 124 -6.49 -24.02 -9.87
N GLU A 125 -6.55 -24.90 -8.86
CA GLU A 125 -7.81 -25.24 -8.17
C GLU A 125 -8.32 -24.08 -7.31
N LEU A 126 -7.43 -23.35 -6.62
CA LEU A 126 -7.76 -22.13 -5.88
C LEU A 126 -8.18 -20.98 -6.82
N LEU A 127 -7.53 -20.86 -7.98
CA LEU A 127 -7.92 -19.90 -9.03
C LEU A 127 -9.29 -20.24 -9.61
N ALA A 128 -9.61 -21.52 -9.82
CA ALA A 128 -10.92 -21.95 -10.27
C ALA A 128 -12.02 -21.67 -9.23
N GLN A 129 -11.71 -21.81 -7.93
CA GLN A 129 -12.63 -21.46 -6.83
C GLN A 129 -12.86 -19.94 -6.71
N LEU A 130 -11.80 -19.13 -6.84
CA LEU A 130 -11.88 -17.66 -6.80
C LEU A 130 -12.54 -17.06 -8.06
N SER A 131 -12.41 -17.73 -9.21
CA SER A 131 -12.98 -17.28 -10.48
C SER A 131 -14.49 -17.57 -10.62
N GLY A 132 -15.16 -18.03 -9.56
CA GLY A 132 -16.62 -18.04 -9.46
C GLY A 132 -17.35 -18.90 -10.50
N SER A 133 -16.68 -19.86 -11.12
CA SER A 133 -17.29 -20.74 -12.12
C SER A 133 -17.92 -21.97 -11.45
N ALA A 134 -19.09 -21.77 -10.84
CA ALA A 134 -19.94 -22.88 -10.42
C ALA A 134 -20.53 -23.59 -11.66
N PRO A 135 -20.34 -24.91 -11.85
CA PRO A 135 -21.16 -25.65 -12.82
C PRO A 135 -22.54 -25.87 -12.21
N SER A 136 -23.45 -24.92 -12.43
CA SER A 136 -24.86 -25.08 -12.06
C SER A 136 -25.46 -26.25 -12.85
N ALA A 137 -25.95 -27.23 -12.12
CA ALA A 137 -26.60 -28.43 -12.60
C ALA A 137 -27.67 -28.13 -13.65
N LYS A 138 -27.53 -28.76 -14.81
CA LYS A 138 -28.51 -28.77 -15.90
C LYS A 138 -29.76 -29.55 -15.48
N ARG A 139 -30.84 -28.87 -15.08
CA ARG A 139 -32.20 -29.46 -15.05
C ARG A 139 -33.33 -28.43 -15.24
N ARG A 140 -33.96 -28.54 -16.42
CA ARG A 140 -35.39 -28.34 -16.78
C ARG A 140 -36.11 -26.99 -16.57
N ARG A 141 -36.41 -26.38 -17.73
CA ARG A 141 -37.66 -25.77 -18.23
C ARG A 141 -38.69 -25.20 -17.22
N SER A 142 -39.07 -23.93 -17.41
CA SER A 142 -40.45 -23.50 -17.74
C SER A 142 -40.49 -22.01 -18.13
N ASN A 143 -41.49 -21.66 -18.93
CA ASN A 143 -41.71 -20.37 -19.59
C ASN A 143 -41.97 -19.18 -18.65
N LYS A 144 -41.41 -18.01 -18.99
CA LYS A 144 -42.10 -16.72 -18.92
C LYS A 144 -41.41 -15.74 -19.88
N ALA A 145 -42.21 -15.09 -20.72
CA ALA A 145 -41.76 -13.96 -21.53
C ALA A 145 -41.57 -12.75 -20.61
N ASP A 146 -40.38 -12.16 -20.61
CA ASP A 146 -40.16 -10.82 -20.08
C ASP A 146 -39.33 -10.03 -21.10
N THR A 147 -39.98 -9.00 -21.61
CA THR A 147 -39.46 -7.93 -22.46
C THR A 147 -38.17 -7.36 -21.87
N PRO A 148 -37.07 -7.18 -22.62
CA PRO A 148 -35.91 -6.51 -22.08
C PRO A 148 -36.24 -5.03 -21.86
N ALA A 149 -36.42 -4.64 -20.60
CA ALA A 149 -36.36 -3.24 -20.20
C ALA A 149 -34.98 -2.73 -20.61
N GLY A 150 -34.97 -1.70 -21.46
CA GLY A 150 -33.76 -1.14 -22.06
C GLY A 150 -32.69 -0.84 -21.03
N SER A 151 -31.45 -1.11 -21.41
CA SER A 151 -30.23 -0.69 -20.72
C SER A 151 -30.28 0.81 -20.45
N SER A 152 -30.77 1.18 -19.26
CA SER A 152 -30.70 2.53 -18.71
C SER A 152 -29.23 2.86 -18.56
N THR A 153 -28.69 3.54 -19.57
CA THR A 153 -27.34 4.09 -19.52
C THR A 153 -27.42 5.21 -18.50
N PHE A 154 -26.78 5.03 -17.35
CA PHE A 154 -26.81 6.01 -16.27
C PHE A 154 -26.25 7.34 -16.78
N ASN A 155 -27.13 8.32 -17.03
CA ASN A 155 -26.77 9.66 -17.44
C ASN A 155 -26.95 10.61 -16.24
N PRO A 156 -25.86 10.97 -15.53
CA PRO A 156 -25.94 11.79 -14.32
C PRO A 156 -26.42 13.23 -14.59
N PHE A 157 -26.48 13.66 -15.85
CA PHE A 157 -26.96 14.99 -16.23
C PHE A 157 -28.46 15.06 -16.46
N LEU A 158 -29.19 13.93 -16.49
CA LEU A 158 -30.65 13.97 -16.67
C LEU A 158 -31.39 14.60 -15.49
N ASN A 159 -30.79 14.62 -14.30
CA ASN A 159 -31.37 15.22 -13.09
C ASN A 159 -30.61 16.48 -12.61
N ALA A 160 -29.64 16.98 -13.38
CA ALA A 160 -28.88 18.15 -12.99
C ALA A 160 -29.70 19.43 -13.25
N ALA A 161 -30.28 20.00 -12.19
CA ALA A 161 -30.94 21.30 -12.24
C ALA A 161 -29.93 22.44 -12.11
N LEU A 162 -29.97 23.42 -13.02
CA LEU A 162 -29.12 24.60 -12.96
C LEU A 162 -29.52 25.51 -11.78
N PRO A 163 -28.55 26.08 -11.03
CA PRO A 163 -28.84 26.98 -9.93
C PRO A 163 -29.54 28.25 -10.44
N ARG A 164 -30.75 28.49 -9.93
CA ARG A 164 -31.54 29.69 -10.25
C ARG A 164 -30.86 30.92 -9.64
N THR A 165 -30.31 31.79 -10.49
CA THR A 165 -29.83 33.10 -10.06
C THR A 165 -31.03 33.96 -9.68
N LYS A 166 -31.14 34.32 -8.40
CA LYS A 166 -32.06 35.37 -7.97
C LYS A 166 -31.41 36.71 -8.31
N LYS A 167 -32.03 37.44 -9.23
CA LYS A 167 -31.65 38.81 -9.55
C LYS A 167 -32.08 39.70 -8.38
N SER A 168 -31.11 40.37 -7.76
CA SER A 168 -31.32 41.43 -6.78
C SER A 168 -31.95 42.66 -7.41
#